data_AF-A0A6A6IRL9-F1
#
_entry.id   AF-A0A6A6IRL9-F1
#
_cell.length_a   1.000
_cell.length_b   1.000
_cell.length_c   1.000
_cell.angle_alpha   90.00
_cell.angle_beta   90.00
_cell.angle_gamma   90.00
#
_symmetry.space_group_name_H-M   'P 1'
#
loop_
_entity.id
_entity.type
_entity.pdbx_description
1 polymer ?
#
loop_
_entity_poly.entity_id
_entity_poly.type
_entity_poly.pdbx_seq_one_letter_code
_entity_poly.pdbx_strand_id
1 'polypeptide(L)'
;MTLNFAKPYAALADGTPYELPYRQDFRYHFFEAAAGIYTSLNDVLKYSKAVLEAAEKLLHEIRERRQSGPLENGWDAYVGVCYDNTGIFFIRIRRSDQKEDVLQLKFQGSEKHAYELRFFYDDTFK
;
A
#
# COMPACT_ATOMS: atom_id res chain seq x y z
N MET A 1 28.67 16.25 32.89
CA MET A 1 27.55 16.01 31.97
C MET A 1 27.66 14.56 31.52
N THR A 2 26.84 13.66 32.06
CA THR A 2 26.90 12.22 31.77
C THR A 2 26.12 11.94 30.50
N LEU A 3 26.79 11.50 29.43
CA LEU A 3 26.11 11.11 28.19
C LEU A 3 25.23 9.88 28.45
N ASN A 4 23.96 9.99 28.09
CA ASN A 4 22.98 8.91 28.17
C ASN A 4 23.02 8.10 26.87
N PHE A 5 23.80 7.03 26.84
CA PHE A 5 23.89 6.12 25.70
C PHE A 5 22.89 4.97 25.83
N ALA A 6 22.15 4.70 24.75
CA ALA A 6 21.28 3.54 24.68
C ALA A 6 22.13 2.26 24.63
N LYS A 7 21.82 1.31 25.53
CA LYS A 7 22.45 -0.01 25.54
C LYS A 7 21.62 -0.99 24.70
N PRO A 8 22.25 -1.95 24.00
CA PRO A 8 21.53 -2.93 23.21
C PRO A 8 20.88 -3.98 24.13
N TYR A 9 19.58 -4.15 23.98
CA TYR A 9 18.80 -5.20 24.66
C TYR A 9 18.08 -6.08 23.62
N ALA A 10 18.00 -7.37 23.88
CA ALA A 10 17.10 -8.29 23.19
C ALA A 10 15.92 -8.66 24.11
N ALA A 11 14.72 -8.78 23.56
CA ALA A 11 13.58 -9.32 24.29
C ALA A 11 13.65 -10.86 24.28
N LEU A 12 13.63 -11.48 25.45
CA LEU A 12 13.50 -12.92 25.59
C LEU A 12 12.06 -13.36 25.30
N ALA A 13 11.85 -14.67 25.13
CA ALA A 13 10.53 -15.22 24.82
C ALA A 13 9.47 -14.96 25.92
N ASP A 14 9.92 -14.68 27.15
CA ASP A 14 9.10 -14.29 28.30
C ASP A 14 8.90 -12.76 28.41
N GLY A 15 9.42 -11.99 27.46
CA GLY A 15 9.34 -10.52 27.42
C GLY A 15 10.36 -9.81 28.29
N THR A 16 11.24 -10.53 29.01
CA THR A 16 12.28 -9.89 29.83
C THR A 16 13.42 -9.35 28.95
N PRO A 17 14.01 -8.20 29.31
CA PRO A 17 15.13 -7.63 28.56
C PRO A 17 16.45 -8.34 28.91
N TYR A 18 17.21 -8.76 27.90
CA TYR A 18 18.55 -9.30 28.04
C TYR A 18 19.57 -8.36 27.41
N GLU A 19 20.51 -7.83 28.21
CA GLU A 19 21.58 -6.94 27.72
C GLU A 19 22.54 -7.74 26.84
N LEU A 20 22.71 -7.32 25.58
CA LEU A 20 23.58 -8.02 24.65
C LEU A 20 25.05 -7.67 24.94
N PRO A 21 25.98 -8.65 24.89
CA PRO A 21 27.40 -8.36 25.06
C PRO A 21 27.87 -7.41 23.94
N TYR A 22 28.45 -6.29 24.36
CA TYR A 22 28.94 -5.23 23.48
C TYR A 22 30.06 -5.78 22.58
N ARG A 23 29.73 -6.13 21.33
CA ARG A 23 30.71 -6.67 20.37
C ARG A 23 31.25 -5.62 19.41
N GLN A 24 30.53 -4.53 19.16
CA GLN A 24 30.90 -3.52 18.17
C GLN A 24 30.58 -2.12 18.71
N ASP A 25 31.57 -1.24 18.61
CA ASP A 25 31.46 0.16 19.02
C ASP A 25 30.93 1.00 17.86
N PHE A 26 29.66 1.40 17.93
CA PHE A 26 29.00 2.21 16.89
C PHE A 26 28.95 3.70 17.22
N ARG A 27 29.60 4.14 18.31
CA ARG A 27 29.65 5.55 18.70
C ARG A 27 30.17 6.39 17.54
N TYR A 28 29.44 7.46 17.19
CA TYR A 28 29.77 8.38 16.09
C TYR A 28 29.64 7.78 14.67
N HIS A 29 29.00 6.62 14.52
CA HIS A 29 28.64 6.08 13.21
C HIS A 29 27.17 6.35 12.90
N PHE A 30 26.86 6.61 11.62
CA PHE A 30 25.49 6.83 11.13
C PHE A 30 24.52 5.68 11.49
N PHE A 31 25.03 4.49 11.74
CA PHE A 31 24.29 3.27 12.10
C PHE A 31 24.04 3.10 13.61
N GLU A 32 24.35 4.08 14.46
CA GLU A 32 24.12 4.01 15.91
C GLU A 32 22.63 3.75 16.25
N ALA A 33 21.69 4.29 15.46
CA ALA A 33 20.26 4.00 15.58
C ALA A 33 19.83 2.65 14.96
N ALA A 34 20.64 2.08 14.05
CA ALA A 34 20.35 0.84 13.34
C ALA A 34 20.89 -0.41 14.04
N ALA A 35 21.75 -0.25 15.06
CA ALA A 35 22.33 -1.34 15.84
C ALA A 35 21.30 -2.19 16.62
N GLY A 36 20.02 -1.79 16.62
CA GLY A 36 18.93 -2.43 17.36
C GLY A 36 18.21 -3.57 16.66
N ILE A 37 18.59 -4.00 15.44
CA ILE A 37 17.89 -5.11 14.76
C ILE A 37 18.87 -6.23 14.42
N TYR A 38 19.32 -6.95 15.45
CA TYR A 38 19.77 -8.33 15.27
C TYR A 38 18.52 -9.20 15.14
N THR A 39 17.96 -9.28 13.93
CA THR A 39 16.83 -10.18 13.64
C THR A 39 17.35 -11.61 13.48
N SER A 40 16.74 -12.58 14.16
CA SER A 40 17.06 -13.98 13.91
C SER A 40 16.36 -14.47 12.64
N LEU A 41 16.83 -15.56 12.03
CA LEU A 41 16.12 -16.22 10.93
C LEU A 41 14.66 -16.53 11.33
N ASN A 42 14.44 -16.90 12.59
CA ASN A 42 13.11 -17.17 13.12
C ASN A 42 12.21 -15.93 13.12
N ASP A 43 12.75 -14.76 13.45
CA ASP A 43 11.98 -13.52 13.47
C ASP A 43 11.62 -13.06 12.06
N VAL A 44 12.55 -13.22 11.11
CA VAL A 44 12.27 -12.99 9.68
C VAL A 44 11.17 -13.93 9.17
N LEU A 45 11.23 -15.21 9.53
CA LEU A 45 10.20 -16.18 9.15
C LEU A 45 8.83 -15.87 9.77
N LYS A 46 8.78 -15.49 11.05
CA LYS A 46 7.54 -15.07 11.73
C LYS A 46 6.92 -13.84 11.07
N TYR A 47 7.75 -12.83 10.80
CA TYR A 47 7.30 -11.62 10.10
C TYR A 47 6.76 -11.95 8.71
N SER A 48 7.51 -12.74 7.94
CA SER A 48 7.14 -13.11 6.57
C SER A 48 5.82 -13.88 6.54
N LYS A 49 5.62 -14.80 7.49
CA LYS A 49 4.35 -15.52 7.66
C LYS A 49 3.19 -14.56 7.96
N ALA A 50 3.36 -13.64 8.90
CA ALA A 50 2.32 -12.68 9.27
C ALA A 50 1.92 -11.78 8.09
N VAL A 51 2.88 -11.35 7.26
CA VAL A 51 2.61 -10.56 6.05
C VAL A 51 1.77 -11.35 5.04
N LEU A 52 2.12 -12.62 4.81
CA LEU A 52 1.38 -13.48 3.88
C LEU A 52 -0.06 -13.74 4.36
N GLU A 53 -0.25 -14.01 5.65
CA GLU A 53 -1.58 -14.21 6.24
C GLU A 53 -2.44 -12.94 6.16
N ALA A 54 -1.85 -11.76 6.37
CA ALA A 54 -2.55 -10.49 6.23
C ALA A 54 -2.98 -10.23 4.77
N ALA A 55 -2.11 -10.53 3.81
CA ALA A 55 -2.42 -10.40 2.39
C ALA A 55 -3.56 -11.34 1.97
N GLU A 56 -3.57 -12.58 2.46
CA GLU A 56 -4.64 -13.54 2.19
C GLU A 56 -5.99 -13.07 2.74
N LYS A 57 -6.03 -12.57 3.98
CA LYS A 57 -7.25 -12.01 4.59
C LYS A 57 -7.79 -10.83 3.79
N LEU A 58 -6.92 -9.90 3.39
CA LEU A 58 -7.31 -8.74 2.60
C LEU A 58 -7.88 -9.16 1.23
N LEU A 59 -7.28 -10.15 0.58
CA LEU A 59 -7.83 -10.72 -0.66
C LEU A 59 -9.18 -11.41 -0.45
N HIS A 60 -9.39 -12.05 0.69
CA HIS A 60 -10.67 -12.68 1.03
C HIS A 60 -11.77 -11.62 1.24
N GLU A 61 -11.50 -10.58 2.03
CA GLU A 61 -12.43 -9.48 2.26
C GLU A 61 -12.83 -8.76 0.96
N ILE A 62 -11.86 -8.54 0.05
CA ILE A 62 -12.14 -7.97 -1.28
C ILE A 62 -13.07 -8.88 -2.09
N ARG A 63 -12.91 -10.20 -1.99
CA ARG A 63 -13.76 -11.17 -2.72
C ARG A 63 -15.17 -11.21 -2.14
N GLU A 64 -15.33 -11.09 -0.83
CA GLU A 64 -16.63 -11.12 -0.15
C GLU A 64 -17.40 -9.80 -0.30
N ARG A 65 -16.72 -8.65 -0.26
CA ARG A 65 -17.33 -7.32 -0.47
C ARG A 65 -17.66 -7.00 -1.92
N ARG A 66 -17.48 -7.97 -2.81
CA ARG A 66 -17.74 -7.84 -4.24
C ARG A 66 -19.25 -7.75 -4.49
N GLN A 67 -19.79 -6.53 -4.48
CA GLN A 67 -21.15 -6.28 -4.96
C GLN A 67 -21.20 -6.32 -6.49
N SER A 68 -22.28 -6.88 -7.04
CA SER A 68 -22.55 -6.90 -8.47
C SER A 68 -23.28 -5.62 -8.88
N GLY A 69 -22.54 -4.63 -9.39
CA GLY A 69 -23.11 -3.52 -10.15
C GLY A 69 -22.76 -2.14 -9.62
N PRO A 70 -22.92 -1.08 -10.45
CA PRO A 70 -22.60 0.29 -10.05
C PRO A 70 -23.62 0.81 -9.01
N LEU A 71 -23.15 1.65 -8.07
CA LEU A 71 -23.99 2.34 -7.10
C LEU A 71 -25.14 3.15 -7.75
N GLU A 72 -26.18 3.43 -6.96
CA GLU A 72 -27.46 4.10 -7.30
C GLU A 72 -27.36 5.42 -8.12
N ASN A 73 -26.18 6.04 -8.20
CA ASN A 73 -25.96 7.30 -8.92
C ASN A 73 -25.75 7.14 -10.44
N GLY A 74 -25.68 5.91 -10.95
CA GLY A 74 -25.55 5.61 -12.38
C GLY A 74 -24.17 5.98 -12.98
N TRP A 75 -23.89 5.48 -14.18
CA TRP A 75 -22.59 5.67 -14.85
C TRP A 75 -22.22 7.13 -15.11
N ASP A 76 -23.19 8.04 -15.14
CA ASP A 76 -22.97 9.47 -15.42
C ASP A 76 -22.26 10.20 -14.29
N ALA A 77 -22.32 9.69 -13.06
CA ALA A 77 -21.63 10.28 -11.91
C ALA A 77 -20.10 10.32 -12.08
N TYR A 78 -19.55 9.44 -12.92
CA TYR A 78 -18.11 9.33 -13.15
C TYR A 78 -17.62 10.05 -14.41
N VAL A 79 -18.53 10.60 -15.22
CA VAL A 79 -18.18 11.25 -16.49
C VAL A 79 -17.66 12.66 -16.21
N GLY A 80 -16.47 12.98 -16.72
CA GLY A 80 -15.85 14.28 -16.48
C GLY A 80 -14.39 14.37 -16.87
N VAL A 81 -13.78 15.49 -16.51
CA VAL A 81 -12.34 15.73 -16.67
C VAL A 81 -11.75 15.97 -15.30
N CYS A 82 -10.81 15.12 -14.91
CA CYS A 82 -10.09 15.24 -13.65
C CYS A 82 -8.68 15.73 -13.95
N TYR A 83 -8.29 16.83 -13.31
CA TYR A 83 -6.94 17.39 -13.40
C TYR A 83 -6.11 16.93 -12.20
N ASP A 84 -4.81 16.80 -12.42
CA ASP A 84 -3.86 16.73 -11.33
C ASP A 84 -3.71 18.09 -10.65
N ASN A 85 -2.96 18.14 -9.55
CA ASN A 85 -2.72 19.38 -8.80
C ASN A 85 -1.87 20.41 -9.57
N THR A 86 -1.21 20.00 -10.65
CA THR A 86 -0.42 20.90 -11.50
C THR A 86 -1.25 21.52 -12.63
N GLY A 87 -2.39 20.92 -12.97
CA GLY A 87 -3.24 21.29 -14.10
C GLY A 87 -2.65 20.89 -15.47
N ILE A 88 -1.48 20.25 -15.49
CA ILE A 88 -0.78 19.85 -16.72
C ILE A 88 -1.30 18.49 -17.20
N PHE A 89 -1.61 17.59 -16.28
CA PHE A 89 -2.12 16.28 -16.59
C PHE A 89 -3.61 16.21 -16.27
N PHE A 90 -4.37 15.66 -17.21
CA PHE A 90 -5.77 15.36 -16.98
C PHE A 90 -6.13 14.00 -17.54
N ILE A 91 -7.08 13.36 -16.89
CA ILE A 91 -7.79 12.21 -17.41
C ILE A 91 -9.21 12.63 -17.76
N ARG A 92 -9.71 12.15 -18.89
CA ARG A 92 -11.12 12.32 -19.28
C ARG A 92 -11.82 10.97 -19.18
N ILE A 93 -12.86 10.91 -18.37
CA ILE A 93 -13.74 9.74 -18.28
C ILE A 93 -15.00 10.04 -19.10
N ARG A 94 -15.36 9.14 -19.99
CA ARG A 94 -16.57 9.23 -20.82
C ARG A 94 -17.24 7.87 -20.97
N ARG A 95 -18.49 7.84 -21.42
CA ARG A 95 -19.09 6.61 -21.93
C ARG A 95 -18.43 6.19 -23.24
N SER A 96 -18.34 4.88 -23.46
CA SER A 96 -17.89 4.31 -24.71
C SER A 96 -18.95 4.55 -25.78
N ASP A 97 -18.52 5.03 -26.95
CA ASP A 97 -19.41 5.23 -28.10
C ASP A 97 -19.88 3.88 -28.70
N GLN A 98 -19.21 2.77 -28.33
CA GLN A 98 -19.45 1.42 -28.89
C GLN A 98 -20.17 0.47 -27.93
N LYS A 99 -20.21 0.76 -26.63
CA LYS A 99 -20.76 -0.13 -25.59
C LYS A 99 -21.52 0.70 -24.55
N GLU A 100 -22.80 0.39 -24.36
CA GLU A 100 -23.74 1.22 -23.59
C GLU A 100 -23.40 1.32 -22.09
N ASP A 101 -22.76 0.29 -21.53
CA ASP A 101 -22.40 0.18 -20.10
C ASP A 101 -20.89 0.15 -19.83
N VAL A 102 -20.08 0.80 -20.69
CA VAL A 102 -18.62 0.84 -20.50
C VAL A 102 -18.14 2.27 -20.41
N LEU A 103 -17.40 2.57 -19.34
CA LEU A 103 -16.66 3.82 -19.21
C LEU A 103 -15.29 3.67 -19.87
N GLN A 104 -14.80 4.76 -20.45
CA GLN A 104 -13.47 4.88 -21.02
C GLN A 104 -12.71 5.99 -20.31
N LEU A 105 -11.47 5.69 -19.92
CA LEU A 105 -10.50 6.66 -19.44
C LEU A 105 -9.56 7.03 -20.58
N LYS A 106 -9.37 8.33 -20.81
CA LYS A 106 -8.39 8.87 -21.77
C LYS A 106 -7.35 9.70 -21.07
N PHE A 107 -6.08 9.37 -21.28
CA PHE A 107 -4.99 10.19 -20.82
C PHE A 107 -4.81 11.41 -21.74
N GLN A 108 -4.86 12.62 -21.16
CA GLN A 108 -4.81 13.90 -21.89
C GLN A 108 -5.82 14.02 -23.05
N GLY A 109 -6.96 13.32 -22.94
CA GLY A 109 -7.98 13.30 -24.00
C GLY A 109 -7.56 12.63 -25.31
N SER A 110 -6.39 11.98 -25.34
CA SER A 110 -5.88 11.29 -26.53
C SER A 110 -6.61 9.97 -26.77
N GLU A 111 -7.10 9.77 -27.99
CA GLU A 111 -7.70 8.48 -28.42
C GLU A 111 -6.70 7.33 -28.39
N LYS A 112 -5.39 7.62 -28.55
CA LYS A 112 -4.34 6.59 -28.56
C LYS A 112 -4.12 5.95 -27.19
N HIS A 113 -4.58 6.61 -26.13
CA HIS A 113 -4.45 6.16 -24.74
C HIS A 113 -5.83 6.09 -24.08
N ALA A 114 -6.78 5.46 -24.78
CA ALA A 114 -8.11 5.15 -24.27
C ALA A 114 -8.13 3.73 -23.67
N TYR A 115 -8.54 3.63 -22.41
CA TYR A 115 -8.62 2.37 -21.67
C TYR A 115 -10.06 2.15 -21.21
N GLU A 116 -10.58 0.93 -21.37
CA GLU A 116 -11.89 0.55 -20.85
C GLU A 116 -11.80 0.38 -19.33
N LEU A 117 -12.67 1.09 -18.60
CA LEU A 117 -12.82 0.94 -17.16
C LEU A 117 -13.83 -0.16 -16.87
N ARG A 118 -13.36 -1.23 -16.21
CA ARG A 118 -14.23 -2.31 -15.74
C ARG A 118 -14.54 -2.06 -14.28
N PHE A 119 -15.82 -2.03 -13.94
CA PHE A 119 -16.26 -1.95 -12.56
C PHE A 119 -15.60 -3.06 -11.73
N PHE A 120 -15.07 -2.71 -10.56
CA PHE A 120 -14.44 -3.65 -9.66
C PHE A 120 -15.20 -3.76 -8.33
N TYR A 121 -15.31 -2.67 -7.56
CA TYR A 121 -16.13 -2.55 -6.34
C TYR A 121 -16.32 -1.07 -5.99
N ASP A 122 -17.41 -0.70 -5.30
CA ASP A 122 -17.74 0.68 -4.90
C ASP A 122 -17.48 1.70 -6.03
N ASP A 123 -16.62 2.70 -5.81
CA ASP A 123 -16.23 3.71 -6.80
C ASP A 123 -14.88 3.35 -7.49
N THR A 124 -14.50 2.06 -7.47
CA THR A 124 -13.21 1.56 -7.98
C THR A 124 -13.36 0.83 -9.31
N PHE A 125 -12.48 1.17 -10.26
CA PHE A 125 -12.42 0.62 -11.61
C PHE A 125 -11.04 0.02 -11.89
N LYS A 126 -10.97 -0.96 -12.80
CA LYS A 126 -9.74 -1.61 -13.26
C LYS A 126 -9.65 -1.74 -14.78
#